data_AF-A0A7G1GBW2-F1
#
_entry.id   AF-A0A7G1GBW2-F1
#
_cell.length_a   1.000
_cell.length_b   1.000
_cell.length_c   1.000
_cell.angle_alpha   90.00
_cell.angle_beta   90.00
_cell.angle_gamma   90.00
#
_symmetry.space_group_name_H-M   'P 1'
#
loop_
_entity.id
_entity.type
_entity.pdbx_description
1 polymer ?
#
loop_
_entity_poly.entity_id
_entity_poly.type
_entity_poly.pdbx_seq_one_letter_code
_entity_poly.pdbx_strand_id
1 'polypeptide(L)'
;MCVAIIGGIKGIENKYKTLLKKHGIKKYKIFNTMVPDFQKKIKNVDALILFTNTVSHKLSTVSSKICKKNNICIKRTHSSSLNKLDEKIKEIKLKLNNKHK
;
A
#
# COMPACT_ATOMS: atom_id res chain seq x y z
N MET A 1 -7.46 -8.56 6.68
CA MET A 1 -6.59 -7.81 5.75
C MET A 1 -6.36 -6.38 6.22
N CYS A 2 -5.10 -5.97 6.29
CA CYS A 2 -4.58 -4.64 6.57
C CYS A 2 -3.71 -4.18 5.38
N VAL A 3 -4.06 -3.05 4.76
CA VAL A 3 -3.35 -2.53 3.56
C VAL A 3 -2.61 -1.23 3.90
N ALA A 4 -1.32 -1.16 3.55
CA ALA A 4 -0.56 0.07 3.56
C ALA A 4 -0.54 0.74 2.18
N ILE A 5 -0.72 2.05 2.12
CA ILE A 5 -0.48 2.87 0.93
C ILE A 5 0.68 3.80 1.23
N ILE A 6 1.71 3.81 0.36
CA ILE A 6 2.89 4.65 0.49
C ILE A 6 2.97 5.60 -0.71
N GLY A 7 3.14 6.90 -0.43
CA GLY A 7 3.08 7.98 -1.40
C GLY A 7 1.67 8.50 -1.61
N GLY A 8 1.44 9.11 -2.78
CA GLY A 8 0.18 9.73 -3.16
C GLY A 8 0.12 11.19 -2.76
N ILE A 9 -0.84 11.91 -3.33
CA ILE A 9 -0.96 13.36 -3.15
C ILE A 9 -1.53 13.66 -1.75
N LYS A 10 -0.92 14.62 -1.03
CA LYS A 10 -1.40 15.09 0.26
C LYS A 10 -2.75 15.79 0.07
N GLY A 11 -3.73 15.50 0.93
CA GLY A 11 -5.09 16.06 0.87
C GLY A 11 -6.13 15.19 0.16
N ILE A 12 -5.73 14.14 -0.57
CA ILE A 12 -6.67 13.17 -1.17
C ILE A 12 -6.70 11.81 -0.47
N GLU A 13 -6.08 11.70 0.72
CA GLU A 13 -6.04 10.47 1.52
C GLU A 13 -7.45 9.97 1.82
N ASN A 14 -8.39 10.89 2.07
CA ASN A 14 -9.79 10.53 2.32
C ASN A 14 -10.41 9.79 1.13
N LYS A 15 -10.06 10.13 -0.11
CA LYS A 15 -10.52 9.40 -1.30
C LYS A 15 -9.95 7.98 -1.34
N TYR A 16 -8.67 7.81 -0.99
CA TYR A 16 -8.05 6.49 -0.86
C TYR A 16 -8.72 5.64 0.23
N LYS A 17 -9.01 6.24 1.40
CA LYS A 17 -9.73 5.57 2.50
C LYS A 17 -11.12 5.11 2.05
N THR A 18 -11.89 5.99 1.40
CA THR A 18 -13.23 5.66 0.89
C THR A 18 -13.17 4.49 -0.10
N LEU A 19 -12.19 4.49 -1.00
CA LEU A 19 -12.02 3.39 -1.95
C LEU A 19 -11.66 2.06 -1.25
N LEU A 20 -10.72 2.08 -0.29
CA LEU A 20 -10.39 0.90 0.52
C LEU A 20 -11.63 0.36 1.26
N LYS A 21 -12.44 1.23 1.87
CA LYS A 21 -13.69 0.87 2.54
C LYS A 21 -14.72 0.28 1.58
N LYS A 22 -14.88 0.84 0.38
CA LYS A 22 -15.75 0.29 -0.69
C LYS A 22 -15.35 -1.14 -1.05
N HIS A 23 -14.07 -1.45 -0.94
CA HIS A 23 -13.53 -2.80 -1.10
C HIS A 23 -13.62 -3.67 0.17
N GLY A 24 -14.30 -3.25 1.23
CA GLY A 24 -14.43 -4.02 2.47
C GLY A 24 -13.15 -4.07 3.31
N ILE A 25 -12.15 -3.23 3.03
CA ILE A 25 -10.89 -3.19 3.76
C ILE A 25 -11.07 -2.37 5.03
N LYS A 26 -11.16 -3.06 6.17
CA LYS A 26 -11.42 -2.43 7.48
C LYS A 26 -10.18 -1.81 8.14
N LYS A 27 -8.98 -2.37 7.90
CA LYS A 27 -7.71 -1.89 8.48
C LYS A 27 -6.81 -1.37 7.36
N TYR A 28 -6.29 -0.16 7.51
CA TYR A 28 -5.37 0.42 6.54
C TYR A 28 -4.45 1.47 7.17
N LYS A 29 -3.33 1.72 6.51
CA LYS A 29 -2.35 2.76 6.87
C LYS A 29 -1.98 3.53 5.62
N ILE A 30 -1.98 4.86 5.66
CA ILE A 30 -1.65 5.70 4.51
C ILE A 30 -0.50 6.63 4.92
N PHE A 31 0.58 6.62 4.16
CA PHE A 31 1.77 7.42 4.41
C PHE A 31 2.18 8.13 3.12
N ASN A 32 1.78 9.39 2.97
CA ASN A 32 2.15 10.21 1.81
C ASN A 32 3.65 10.57 1.83
N THR A 33 4.25 10.62 3.01
CA THR A 33 5.66 10.95 3.23
C THR A 33 6.33 9.91 4.13
N MET A 34 7.66 9.96 4.23
CA MET A 34 8.40 9.14 5.20
C MET A 34 8.04 9.59 6.62
N VAL A 35 7.74 8.61 7.49
CA VAL A 35 7.39 8.86 8.89
C VAL A 35 8.41 8.19 9.82
N PRO A 36 8.58 8.69 11.06
CA PRO A 36 9.33 7.98 12.09
C PRO A 36 8.79 6.55 12.28
N ASP A 37 9.72 5.62 12.53
CA ASP A 37 9.44 4.19 12.71
C ASP A 37 8.67 3.55 11.53
N PHE A 38 8.86 4.04 10.30
CA PHE A 38 8.20 3.51 9.10
C PHE A 38 8.24 1.98 9.02
N GLN A 39 9.40 1.38 9.25
CA GLN A 39 9.56 -0.08 9.24
C GLN A 39 8.66 -0.79 10.26
N LYS A 40 8.58 -0.30 11.50
CA LYS A 40 7.71 -0.88 12.54
C LYS A 40 6.24 -0.70 12.19
N LYS A 41 5.87 0.38 11.50
CA LYS A 41 4.50 0.64 11.06
C LYS A 41 4.07 -0.27 9.91
N ILE A 42 5.00 -0.64 9.02
CA ILE A 42 4.69 -1.48 7.85
C ILE A 42 4.83 -2.99 8.11
N LYS A 43 5.66 -3.45 9.05
CA LYS A 43 5.94 -4.89 9.22
C LYS A 43 4.71 -5.79 9.44
N ASN A 44 3.61 -5.26 9.99
CA ASN A 44 2.41 -6.03 10.37
C ASN A 44 1.22 -5.78 9.41
N VAL A 45 1.47 -5.51 8.13
CA VAL A 45 0.40 -5.37 7.12
C VAL A 45 0.40 -6.57 6.18
N ASP A 46 -0.75 -6.88 5.60
CA ASP A 46 -0.90 -8.02 4.67
C ASP A 46 -0.44 -7.66 3.25
N ALA A 47 -0.61 -6.38 2.88
CA ALA A 47 -0.19 -5.86 1.59
C ALA A 47 0.21 -4.39 1.65
N LEU A 48 1.04 -3.99 0.69
CA LEU A 48 1.52 -2.63 0.51
C LEU A 48 1.37 -2.19 -0.95
N ILE A 49 0.74 -1.04 -1.16
CA ILE A 49 0.64 -0.35 -2.45
C ILE A 49 1.62 0.82 -2.44
N LEU A 50 2.55 0.85 -3.38
CA LEU A 50 3.60 1.86 -3.49
C LEU A 50 3.40 2.72 -4.74
N PHE A 51 3.15 4.02 -4.54
CA PHE A 51 3.09 5.01 -5.61
C PHE A 51 4.49 5.54 -5.94
N THR A 52 5.17 4.91 -6.90
CA THR A 52 6.60 5.08 -7.16
C THR A 52 7.00 6.48 -7.60
N ASN A 53 6.13 7.24 -8.28
CA ASN A 53 6.44 8.63 -8.70
C ASN A 53 6.28 9.65 -7.57
N THR A 54 5.70 9.25 -6.44
CA THR A 54 5.38 10.18 -5.34
C THR A 54 6.20 9.90 -4.09
N VAL A 55 7.22 9.03 -4.20
CA VAL A 55 8.10 8.63 -3.11
C VAL A 55 9.54 8.74 -3.56
N SER A 56 10.45 9.02 -2.63
CA SER A 56 11.87 9.00 -2.95
C SER A 56 12.37 7.60 -3.28
N HIS A 57 13.47 7.50 -4.04
CA HIS A 57 14.15 6.23 -4.30
C HIS A 57 14.49 5.49 -3.00
N LYS A 58 14.94 6.20 -1.97
CA LYS A 58 15.21 5.63 -0.64
C LYS A 58 13.97 4.96 -0.04
N LEU A 59 12.82 5.64 -0.07
CA LEU A 59 11.56 5.10 0.47
C LEU A 59 11.06 3.90 -0.34
N SER A 60 11.19 3.93 -1.66
CA SER A 60 10.85 2.80 -2.55
C SER A 60 11.71 1.56 -2.24
N THR A 61 13.02 1.74 -2.14
CA THR A 61 13.98 0.67 -1.82
C THR A 61 13.73 0.09 -0.43
N VAL A 62 13.56 0.94 0.58
CA VAL A 62 13.29 0.50 1.96
C VAL A 62 11.96 -0.26 2.04
N SER A 63 10.88 0.25 1.42
CA SER A 63 9.58 -0.43 1.38
C SER A 63 9.69 -1.82 0.74
N SER A 64 10.44 -1.92 -0.36
CA SER A 64 10.67 -3.17 -1.09
C SER A 64 11.42 -4.20 -0.24
N LYS A 65 12.48 -3.77 0.46
CA LYS A 65 13.26 -4.64 1.36
C LYS A 65 12.41 -5.14 2.53
N ILE A 66 11.63 -4.26 3.17
CA ILE A 66 10.73 -4.62 4.27
C ILE A 66 9.69 -5.64 3.80
N CYS A 67 9.06 -5.41 2.65
CA CYS A 67 8.03 -6.32 2.15
C CYS A 67 8.59 -7.70 1.86
N LYS A 68 9.78 -7.78 1.22
CA LYS A 68 10.45 -9.05 0.96
C LYS A 68 10.79 -9.79 2.26
N LYS A 69 11.37 -9.09 3.25
CA LYS A 69 11.77 -9.70 4.54
C LYS A 69 10.58 -10.23 5.35
N ASN A 70 9.41 -9.57 5.27
CA ASN A 70 8.24 -9.91 6.07
C ASN A 70 7.14 -10.63 5.27
N ASN A 71 7.44 -11.11 4.05
CA ASN A 71 6.49 -11.78 3.16
C ASN A 71 5.19 -10.98 2.90
N ILE A 72 5.31 -9.64 2.82
CA ILE A 72 4.19 -8.72 2.57
C ILE A 72 3.96 -8.61 1.06
N CYS A 73 2.70 -8.70 0.64
CA CYS A 73 2.34 -8.54 -0.77
C CYS A 73 2.54 -7.08 -1.22
N ILE A 74 3.59 -6.81 -2.00
CA ILE A 74 3.85 -5.47 -2.54
C ILE A 74 3.32 -5.32 -3.98
N LYS A 75 2.60 -4.23 -4.23
CA LYS A 75 2.17 -3.79 -5.57
C LYS A 75 2.66 -2.37 -5.83
N ARG A 76 3.39 -2.18 -6.93
CA ARG A 76 3.93 -0.88 -7.34
C ARG A 76 3.11 -0.29 -8.48
N THR A 77 3.01 1.03 -8.50
CA THR A 77 2.39 1.77 -9.60
C THR A 77 2.97 3.19 -9.67
N HIS A 78 3.21 3.68 -10.88
CA HIS A 78 3.67 5.06 -11.10
C HIS A 78 2.57 6.09 -10.84
N SER A 79 1.31 5.75 -11.11
CA SER A 79 0.18 6.66 -10.92
C SER A 79 -0.45 6.49 -9.54
N SER A 80 -0.76 7.62 -8.89
CA SER A 80 -1.50 7.71 -7.63
C SER A 80 -2.99 8.02 -7.81
N SER A 81 -3.52 7.80 -9.02
CA SER A 81 -4.94 7.99 -9.31
C SER A 81 -5.82 6.94 -8.61
N LEU A 82 -7.10 7.27 -8.41
CA LEU A 82 -8.05 6.34 -7.80
C LEU A 82 -8.28 5.10 -8.65
N ASN A 83 -8.32 5.25 -9.98
CA ASN A 83 -8.49 4.11 -10.90
C ASN A 83 -7.33 3.12 -10.76
N LYS A 84 -6.09 3.63 -10.70
CA LYS A 84 -4.92 2.77 -10.55
C LYS A 84 -4.84 2.13 -9.17
N LEU A 85 -5.28 2.84 -8.14
CA LEU A 85 -5.42 2.27 -6.80
C LEU A 85 -6.47 1.15 -6.77
N ASP A 86 -7.62 1.34 -7.42
CA ASP A 86 -8.70 0.34 -7.52
C ASP A 86 -8.22 -0.97 -8.15
N GLU A 87 -7.52 -0.88 -9.28
CA GLU A 87 -6.88 -2.03 -9.94
C GLU A 87 -5.94 -2.77 -8.99
N LYS A 88 -5.05 -2.05 -8.28
CA LYS A 88 -4.07 -2.67 -7.38
C LYS A 88 -4.71 -3.30 -6.15
N ILE A 89 -5.82 -2.74 -5.66
CA ILE A 89 -6.61 -3.35 -4.58
C ILE A 89 -7.20 -4.69 -5.04
N LYS A 90 -7.77 -4.76 -6.25
CA LYS A 90 -8.29 -6.01 -6.83
C LYS A 90 -7.20 -7.07 -6.98
N GLU A 91 -6.03 -6.69 -7.51
CA GLU A 91 -4.89 -7.61 -7.63
C GLU A 91 -4.43 -8.16 -6.27
N ILE A 92 -4.39 -7.32 -5.23
CA ILE A 92 -4.01 -7.74 -3.87
C ILE A 92 -5.00 -8.76 -3.33
N LYS A 93 -6.30 -8.49 -3.45
CA LYS A 93 -7.35 -9.40 -2.98
C LYS A 93 -7.25 -10.77 -3.64
N LEU A 94 -7.11 -10.81 -4.96
CA LEU A 94 -6.96 -12.06 -5.71
C LEU A 94 -5.73 -12.84 -5.22
N LYS A 95 -4.58 -12.16 -5.09
CA LYS A 95 -3.34 -12.80 -4.65
C LYS A 95 -3.40 -13.32 -3.21
N LEU A 96 -4.07 -12.61 -2.30
CA LEU A 96 -4.20 -13.04 -0.90
C LEU A 96 -5.22 -14.17 -0.72
N ASN A 97 -6.31 -14.16 -1.48
CA ASN A 97 -7.29 -15.25 -1.47
C ASN A 97 -6.69 -16.56 -2.00
N ASN A 98 -5.82 -16.50 -3.01
CA ASN A 98 -5.16 -17.67 -3.59
C ASN A 98 -4.04 -18.25 -2.71
N LYS A 99 -3.64 -17.58 -1.61
CA LYS A 99 -2.59 -18.07 -0.71
C LYS A 99 -3.10 -19.12 0.31
N HIS A 100 -4.42 -19.34 0.35
CA HIS A 100 -5.09 -20.29 1.24
C HIS A 100 -5.78 -21.46 0.50
N LYS A 101 -5.56 -21.58 -0.81
CA LYS A 101 -5.85 -22.78 -1.59
C LYS A 101 -4.54 -23.52 -1.84
#